data_AF-A0A1F5PJG1-F1
#
_entry.id   AF-A0A1F5PJG1-F1
#
_cell.length_a   1.000
_cell.length_b   1.000
_cell.length_c   1.000
_cell.angle_alpha   90.00
_cell.angle_beta   90.00
_cell.angle_gamma   90.00
#
_symmetry.space_group_name_H-M   'P 1'
#
loop_
_entity.id
_entity.type
_entity.pdbx_description
1 polymer ?
#
loop_
_entity_poly.entity_id
_entity_poly.type
_entity_poly.pdbx_seq_one_letter_code
_entity_poly.pdbx_strand_id
1 'polypeptide(L)' 'MDFAWWDFWNRDRHPIKFLMEGYTDKKLFEGDFEIRKILWKIYLGLSCLGYFDKEENFGNVEYCRQRLVEDISNF' A
#
# COMPACT_ATOMS: atom_id res chain seq x y z
N MET A 1 8.44 -1.91 3.04
CA MET A 1 7.38 -2.93 2.86
C MET A 1 6.22 -2.63 3.79
N ASP A 2 6.47 -2.48 5.09
CA ASP A 2 5.42 -2.27 6.12
C ASP A 2 4.59 -1.00 5.91
N PHE A 3 5.22 0.14 5.57
CA PHE A 3 4.47 1.38 5.27
C PHE A 3 3.54 1.25 4.07
N ALA A 4 3.93 0.47 3.05
CA ALA A 4 3.08 0.20 1.90
C ALA A 4 1.89 -0.68 2.29
N TRP A 5 2.11 -1.70 3.14
CA TRP A 5 1.04 -2.54 3.68
C TRP A 5 0.04 -1.73 4.51
N TRP A 6 0.55 -0.92 5.43
CA TRP A 6 -0.29 -0.04 6.25
C TRP A 6 -1.06 0.98 5.41
N ASP A 7 -0.43 1.57 4.38
CA ASP A 7 -1.14 2.46 3.45
C ASP A 7 -2.25 1.73 2.72
N PHE A 8 -1.94 0.58 2.13
CA PHE A 8 -2.85 -0.13 1.25
C PHE A 8 -4.13 -0.58 1.97
N TRP A 9 -4.01 -1.01 3.23
CA TRP A 9 -5.14 -1.52 4.01
C TRP A 9 -5.79 -0.48 4.92
N ASN A 10 -5.07 0.56 5.35
CA ASN A 10 -5.51 1.46 6.42
C ASN A 10 -5.38 2.95 6.09
N ARG A 11 -5.24 3.33 4.81
CA ARG A 11 -5.17 4.73 4.34
C ARG A 11 -6.17 5.65 5.04
N ASP A 12 -7.40 5.18 5.22
CA ASP A 12 -8.51 6.00 5.74
C ASP A 12 -8.61 5.99 7.28
N ARG A 13 -7.91 5.07 7.96
CA ARG A 13 -8.01 4.90 9.42
C ARG A 13 -6.82 5.50 10.14
N HIS A 14 -5.61 5.28 9.64
CA HIS A 14 -4.38 5.69 10.32
C HIS A 14 -3.42 6.38 9.35
N PRO A 15 -3.21 7.70 9.47
CA PRO A 15 -2.28 8.40 8.58
C PRO A 15 -0.87 7.89 8.83
N ILE A 16 -0.22 7.39 7.78
CA ILE A 16 1.16 6.86 7.84
C ILE A 16 2.16 7.87 8.41
N LYS A 17 1.88 9.17 8.23
CA LYS A 17 2.68 10.25 8.83
C LYS A 17 2.84 10.06 10.33
N PHE A 18 1.79 9.64 11.04
CA PHE A 18 1.86 9.35 12.47
C PHE A 18 2.81 8.19 12.78
N LEU A 19 2.80 7.12 11.97
CA LEU A 19 3.74 6.01 12.14
C LEU A 19 5.19 6.45 11.87
N MET A 20 5.41 7.28 10.85
CA MET A 20 6.73 7.82 10.49
C MET A 20 7.29 8.72 11.60
N GLU A 21 6.44 9.46 12.32
CA GLU A 21 6.84 10.32 13.44
C GLU A 21 7.53 9.55 14.58
N GLY A 22 7.13 8.31 14.84
CA GLY A 22 7.73 7.47 15.88
C GLY A 22 9.15 6.98 15.60
N TYR A 23 9.64 7.07 14.36
CA TYR A 23 10.97 6.59 13.99
C TYR A 23 12.07 7.60 14.34
N THR A 24 13.13 7.15 15.01
CA THR A 24 14.26 8.02 15.38
C THR A 24 15.05 8.50 14.17
N ASP A 25 15.25 7.62 13.17
CA ASP A 25 15.96 7.97 11.94
C ASP A 25 14.96 8.41 10.84
N LYS A 26 14.98 9.71 10.51
CA LYS A 26 14.13 10.27 9.45
C LYS A 26 14.71 10.09 8.05
N LYS A 27 16.00 9.76 7.92
CA LYS A 27 16.64 9.54 6.60
C LYS A 27 16.03 8.36 5.85
N LEU A 28 15.39 7.45 6.57
CA LEU A 28 14.61 6.34 6.00
C LEU A 28 13.49 6.80 5.06
N PHE A 29 13.02 8.05 5.21
CA PHE A 29 11.91 8.62 4.45
C PHE A 29 12.35 9.64 3.39
N GLU A 30 13.65 9.84 3.22
CA GLU A 30 14.21 10.77 2.25
C GLU A 30 14.40 10.13 0.86
N GLY A 31 14.70 10.95 -0.14
CA GLY A 31 14.98 10.50 -1.50
C GLY A 31 13.75 9.93 -2.20
N ASP A 32 13.86 8.69 -2.67
CA ASP A 32 12.86 7.98 -3.47
C ASP A 32 11.83 7.21 -2.63
N PHE A 33 11.74 7.46 -1.32
CA PHE A 33 10.89 6.72 -0.39
C PHE A 33 9.43 6.62 -0.88
N GLU A 34 8.84 7.74 -1.30
CA GLU A 34 7.46 7.77 -1.79
C GLU A 34 7.27 6.92 -3.06
N ILE A 35 8.23 6.99 -3.99
CA ILE A 35 8.21 6.17 -5.21
C ILE A 35 8.31 4.70 -4.85
N ARG A 36 9.26 4.31 -3.99
CA ARG A 36 9.40 2.92 -3.52
C ARG A 36 8.14 2.45 -2.80
N LYS A 37 7.52 3.30 -1.99
CA LYS A 37 6.26 2.98 -1.30
C LYS A 37 5.15 2.69 -2.30
N ILE A 38 4.95 3.54 -3.31
CA ILE A 38 3.91 3.31 -4.34
C ILE A 38 4.19 2.01 -5.12
N LEU A 39 5.43 1.76 -5.55
CA LEU A 39 5.80 0.52 -6.23
C LEU A 39 5.51 -0.72 -5.38
N TRP A 40 5.81 -0.66 -4.08
CA TRP A 40 5.47 -1.74 -3.14
C TRP A 40 3.97 -1.95 -3.00
N LYS A 41 3.16 -0.88 -3.05
CA LYS A 41 1.69 -1.00 -3.01
C LYS A 41 1.12 -1.62 -4.27
N ILE A 42 1.64 -1.25 -5.44
CA ILE A 42 1.26 -1.86 -6.72
C ILE A 42 1.56 -3.37 -6.69
N TYR A 43 2.78 -3.73 -6.28
CA TYR A 43 3.16 -5.14 -6.09
C TYR A 43 2.23 -5.86 -5.11
N LEU A 44 1.86 -5.21 -4.01
CA LEU A 44 0.94 -5.75 -3.02
C LEU A 44 -0.44 -5.99 -3.60
N GLY A 45 -1.02 -5.00 -4.28
CA GLY A 45 -2.34 -5.10 -4.89
C GLY A 45 -2.41 -6.25 -5.90
N LEU A 46 -1.39 -6.40 -6.74
CA LEU A 46 -1.28 -7.53 -7.69
C LEU A 46 -1.19 -8.88 -6.98
N SER A 47 -0.37 -8.97 -5.93
CA SER A 47 -0.20 -10.21 -5.14
C SER A 47 -1.50 -10.60 -4.44
N CYS A 48 -2.19 -9.63 -3.84
CA CYS A 48 -3.46 -9.84 -3.16
C CYS A 48 -4.59 -10.21 -4.12
N LEU A 49 -4.65 -9.60 -5.32
CA LEU A 49 -5.61 -10.00 -6.35
C LEU A 49 -5.48 -11.49 -6.69
N GLY A 50 -4.25 -11.95 -6.97
CA GLY A 50 -4.02 -13.36 -7.29
C GLY A 50 -4.28 -14.31 -6.12
N TYR A 51 -4.15 -13.84 -4.87
CA TYR A 51 -4.49 -14.62 -3.69
C TYR A 51 -6.01 -14.71 -3.49
N PHE A 52 -6.71 -13.57 -3.48
CA PHE A 52 -8.15 -13.53 -3.22
C PHE A 52 -9.00 -14.12 -4.35
N ASP A 53 -8.53 -14.06 -5.58
CA ASP A 53 -9.15 -14.75 -6.71
C ASP A 53 -9.14 -16.28 -6.51
N LYS A 54 -8.01 -16.84 -6.05
CA LYS A 54 -7.91 -18.28 -5.73
C LYS A 54 -8.76 -18.71 -4.53
N GLU A 55 -8.95 -17.82 -3.57
CA GLU A 55 -9.79 -18.04 -2.39
C GLU A 55 -11.29 -17.72 -2.65
N GLU A 56 -11.66 -17.40 -3.89
CA GLU A 56 -13.02 -17.00 -4.29
C GLU A 56 -13.58 -15.82 -3.46
N ASN A 57 -12.70 -14.96 -2.95
CA ASN A 57 -13.05 -13.81 -2.13
C ASN A 57 -13.25 -12.56 -2.99
N PHE A 58 -14.37 -12.54 -3.71
CA PHE A 58 -14.68 -11.47 -4.68
C PHE A 58 -14.73 -10.06 -4.07
N GLY A 59 -15.11 -9.94 -2.79
CA GLY A 59 -15.13 -8.65 -2.09
C GLY A 59 -13.72 -8.05 -1.97
N ASN A 60 -12.75 -8.87 -1.58
CA ASN A 60 -11.36 -8.43 -1.48
C ASN A 60 -10.70 -8.28 -2.86
N VAL A 61 -11.10 -9.05 -3.87
CA VAL A 61 -10.66 -8.83 -5.27
C VAL A 61 -11.06 -7.42 -5.73
N GLU A 62 -12.33 -7.03 -5.55
CA GLU A 62 -12.79 -5.71 -5.97
C GLU A 62 -12.12 -4.58 -5.17
N TYR A 63 -11.94 -4.77 -3.86
CA TYR A 63 -11.19 -3.82 -3.03
C TYR A 63 -9.76 -3.62 -3.54
N CYS A 64 -9.02 -4.71 -3.78
CA CYS A 64 -7.64 -4.64 -4.27
C CYS A 64 -7.58 -4.02 -5.67
N ARG A 65 -8.55 -4.29 -6.54
CA ARG A 65 -8.63 -3.71 -7.89
C ARG A 65 -8.78 -2.19 -7.82
N GLN A 66 -9.72 -1.69 -7.02
CA GLN A 66 -9.95 -0.25 -6.85
C GLN A 66 -8.71 0.45 -6.32
N ARG A 67 -8.09 -0.11 -5.26
CA ARG A 67 -6.84 0.44 -4.68
C ARG A 67 -5.69 0.45 -5.68
N LEU A 68 -5.54 -0.61 -6.48
CA LEU A 68 -4.50 -0.69 -7.50
C LEU A 68 -4.68 0.40 -8.57
N VAL A 69 -5.92 0.63 -9.02
CA VAL A 69 -6.22 1.71 -9.99
C VAL A 69 -5.90 3.09 -9.41
N GLU A 70 -6.27 3.34 -8.15
CA GLU A 70 -5.92 4.58 -7.46
C GLU A 70 -4.39 4.77 -7.38
N ASP A 71 -3.65 3.75 -6.97
CA ASP A 71 -2.20 3.84 -6.79
C ASP A 71 -1.45 4.01 -8.12
N ILE A 72 -1.92 3.38 -9.21
CA ILE A 72 -1.37 3.59 -10.55
C ILE A 72 -1.69 4.99 -11.07
N SER A 73 -2.87 5.51 -10.79
CA SER A 73 -3.28 6.86 -11.23
C SER A 73 -2.54 7.98 -10.51
N ASN A 74 -1.96 7.68 -9.34
CA ASN A 74 -1.14 8.60 -8.54
C ASN A 74 0.38 8.39 -8.76
N PHE A 75 0.77 7.52 -9.68
CA PHE A 75 2.16 7.28 -10.08
C PHE A 75 2.58 8.26 -11.18
#